data_AF-A0A1A8AUC6-F1
#
_entry.id   AF-A0A1A8AUC6-F1
#
_cell.length_a   1.000
_cell.length_b   1.000
_cell.length_c   1.000
_cell.angle_alpha   90.00
_cell.angle_beta   90.00
_cell.angle_gamma   90.00
#
_symmetry.space_group_name_H-M   'P 1'
#
loop_
_entity.id
_entity.type
_entity.pdbx_description
1 polymer ?
#
loop_
_entity_poly.entity_id
_entity_poly.type
_entity_poly.pdbx_seq_one_letter_code
_entity_poly.pdbx_strand_id
1 'polypeptide(L)'
;MAADWEEIRRLAADFQRAQFADTVQRLSERNCIEIITKLVEDKKLDVVFTLDGKEFVTPAQISREIRDELYVHGGRINIVELQQIINVDWVHVENKASDIAKSDRGAQLVLGQLIDDSYLEHLAEEVNDKLQEAGLISIAELCKSYDLPGDFLTEELSKRLGKLIQGEMDQYNRGVIFTPAFVARHKARIRGLFSAITRPTPISTMIGAFGFQEHLLYSVLEELVISGRLKGSVVGGRQDKAVYIPDIYARTQNSWVDSFLQQNGYLGPVSSFISESSVAVISPDLFNVTNVVTRLRAA
;
A
#
# COMPACT_ATOMS: atom_id res chain seq x y z
N MET A 1 47.64 -6.82 47.96
CA MET A 1 47.39 -5.55 48.68
C MET A 1 48.60 -4.62 48.60
N ALA A 2 49.71 -4.82 49.33
CA ALA A 2 50.89 -3.94 49.21
C ALA A 2 51.61 -4.07 47.85
N ALA A 3 51.72 -5.30 47.32
CA ALA A 3 52.33 -5.56 46.01
C ALA A 3 51.56 -4.94 44.83
N ASP A 4 50.21 -4.95 44.87
CA ASP A 4 49.37 -4.30 43.86
C ASP A 4 49.56 -2.79 43.82
N TRP A 5 49.73 -2.16 45.00
CA TRP A 5 49.95 -0.72 45.09
C TRP A 5 51.31 -0.29 44.54
N GLU A 6 52.34 -1.12 44.75
CA GLU A 6 53.67 -0.91 44.17
C GLU A 6 53.65 -1.05 42.64
N GLU A 7 52.87 -2.01 42.13
CA GLU A 7 52.73 -2.27 40.70
C GLU A 7 51.93 -1.16 39.98
N ILE A 8 50.84 -0.70 40.57
CA ILE A 8 50.07 0.47 40.08
C ILE A 8 50.95 1.73 40.07
N ARG A 9 51.76 1.94 41.11
CA ARG A 9 52.65 3.10 41.20
C ARG A 9 53.77 3.05 40.15
N ARG A 10 54.29 1.85 39.88
CA ARG A 10 55.28 1.62 38.82
C ARG A 10 54.67 1.87 37.44
N LEU A 11 53.47 1.33 37.16
CA LEU A 11 52.74 1.58 35.92
C LEU A 11 52.42 3.06 35.73
N ALA A 12 52.04 3.78 36.79
CA ALA A 12 51.82 5.23 36.73
C ALA A 12 53.11 6.01 36.43
N ALA A 13 54.24 5.60 37.02
CA ALA A 13 55.54 6.21 36.75
C ALA A 13 56.04 5.91 35.32
N ASP A 14 55.82 4.70 34.82
CA ASP A 14 56.16 4.31 33.44
C ASP A 14 55.23 5.00 32.44
N PHE A 15 53.95 5.19 32.76
CA PHE A 15 53.01 5.98 31.96
C PHE A 15 53.41 7.46 31.91
N GLN A 16 53.77 8.07 33.06
CA GLN A 16 54.31 9.44 33.07
C GLN A 16 55.60 9.54 32.25
N ARG A 17 56.54 8.59 32.40
CA ARG A 17 57.75 8.57 31.58
C ARG A 17 57.46 8.43 30.09
N ALA A 18 56.48 7.62 29.70
CA ALA A 18 56.06 7.48 28.32
C ALA A 18 55.38 8.75 27.78
N GLN A 19 54.62 9.48 28.62
CA GLN A 19 54.02 10.76 28.24
C GLN A 19 55.03 11.91 28.11
N PHE A 20 56.08 11.91 28.95
CA PHE A 20 57.17 12.89 28.92
C PHE A 20 58.34 12.47 28.02
N ALA A 21 58.30 11.28 27.43
CA ALA A 21 59.26 10.87 26.41
C ALA A 21 59.00 11.71 25.15
N ASP A 22 59.83 12.73 24.93
CA ASP A 22 59.78 13.54 23.73
C ASP A 22 60.06 12.67 22.50
N THR A 23 59.02 12.43 21.70
CA THR A 23 59.16 11.90 20.36
C THR A 23 59.85 12.96 19.50
N VAL A 24 61.09 12.69 19.07
CA VAL A 24 62.01 13.63 18.38
C VAL A 24 61.43 14.27 17.11
N GLN A 25 60.35 13.76 16.55
CA GLN A 25 59.67 14.33 15.39
C GLN A 25 58.17 14.48 15.65
N ARG A 26 57.78 15.59 16.26
CA ARG A 26 56.38 16.05 16.21
C ARG A 26 56.18 16.80 14.89
N LEU A 27 55.42 16.21 13.98
CA LEU A 27 54.93 16.95 12.82
C LEU A 27 53.96 18.03 13.33
N SER A 28 54.21 19.28 12.93
CA SER A 28 53.23 20.34 13.16
C SER A 28 51.98 20.08 12.32
N GLU A 29 50.83 20.58 12.76
CA GLU A 29 49.56 20.43 12.02
C GLU A 29 49.70 20.92 10.57
N ARG A 30 50.43 22.03 10.37
CA ARG A 30 50.74 22.56 9.03
C ARG A 30 51.52 21.56 8.17
N ASN A 31 52.52 20.90 8.73
CA ASN A 31 53.30 19.89 8.00
C ASN A 31 52.42 18.66 7.68
N CYS A 32 51.53 18.25 8.59
CA CYS A 32 50.58 17.17 8.33
C CYS A 32 49.64 17.52 7.17
N ILE A 33 49.10 18.73 7.13
CA ILE A 33 48.23 19.20 6.05
C ILE A 33 49.00 19.19 4.72
N GLU A 34 50.22 19.75 4.67
CA GLU A 34 51.03 19.78 3.45
C GLU A 34 51.36 18.37 2.93
N ILE A 35 51.66 17.42 3.82
CA ILE A 35 51.89 16.02 3.46
C ILE A 35 50.62 15.38 2.88
N ILE A 36 49.46 15.59 3.52
CA ILE A 36 48.19 15.05 3.04
C ILE A 36 47.83 15.66 1.68
N THR A 37 47.94 16.97 1.51
CA THR A 37 47.69 17.64 0.22
C THR A 37 48.61 17.09 -0.87
N LYS A 38 49.90 16.89 -0.59
CA LYS A 38 50.84 16.25 -1.52
C LYS A 38 50.43 14.82 -1.90
N LEU A 39 49.95 14.03 -0.93
CA LEU A 39 49.48 12.66 -1.18
C LEU A 39 48.19 12.62 -2.02
N VAL A 40 47.31 13.60 -1.84
CA VAL A 40 46.09 13.78 -2.66
C VAL A 40 46.44 14.22 -4.08
N GLU A 41 47.36 15.18 -4.24
CA GLU A 41 47.89 15.61 -5.56
C GLU A 41 48.52 14.44 -6.33
N ASP A 42 49.30 13.61 -5.64
CA ASP A 42 49.92 12.39 -6.19
C ASP A 42 48.92 11.25 -6.45
N LYS A 43 47.63 11.42 -6.13
CA LYS A 43 46.56 10.40 -6.19
C LYS A 43 46.86 9.12 -5.41
N LYS A 44 47.68 9.24 -4.36
CA LYS A 44 48.00 8.12 -3.45
C LYS A 44 46.99 8.02 -2.30
N LEU A 45 46.25 9.08 -2.03
CA LEU A 45 45.24 9.15 -0.97
C LEU A 45 43.97 9.82 -1.50
N ASP A 46 42.81 9.19 -1.26
CA ASP A 46 41.49 9.74 -1.56
C ASP A 46 40.80 10.10 -0.24
N VAL A 47 40.69 11.40 0.03
CA VAL A 47 40.09 11.96 1.24
C VAL A 47 39.26 13.18 0.89
N VAL A 48 38.17 13.35 1.61
CA VAL A 48 37.27 14.50 1.50
C VAL A 48 37.31 15.32 2.78
N PHE A 49 37.09 16.62 2.63
CA PHE A 49 37.05 17.54 3.76
C PHE A 49 35.67 17.55 4.39
N THR A 50 35.64 17.62 5.73
CA THR A 50 34.41 18.01 6.44
C THR A 50 33.99 19.44 6.06
N LEU A 51 32.71 19.80 6.25
CA LEU A 51 32.21 21.15 5.99
C LEU A 51 32.95 22.21 6.82
N ASP A 52 33.45 21.84 8.00
CA ASP A 52 34.26 22.71 8.87
C ASP A 52 35.72 22.86 8.41
N GLY A 53 36.17 22.08 7.43
CA GLY A 53 37.54 22.07 6.92
C GLY A 53 38.60 21.58 7.91
N LYS A 54 38.19 21.02 9.05
CA LYS A 54 39.10 20.60 10.13
C LYS A 54 39.59 19.16 10.00
N GLU A 55 38.78 18.31 9.39
CA GLU A 55 39.03 16.87 9.36
C GLU A 55 39.04 16.32 7.94
N PHE A 56 39.83 15.27 7.75
CA PHE A 56 39.91 14.50 6.51
C PHE A 56 39.17 13.17 6.72
N VAL A 57 38.16 12.94 5.90
CA VAL A 57 37.35 11.73 5.97
C VAL A 57 37.64 10.87 4.75
N THR A 58 37.87 9.57 4.96
CA THR A 58 38.03 8.63 3.85
C THR A 58 36.67 8.19 3.32
N PRO A 59 36.54 7.88 2.01
CA PRO A 59 35.29 7.35 1.46
C PRO A 59 34.80 6.06 2.13
N ALA A 60 35.73 5.24 2.64
CA ALA A 60 35.43 4.03 3.38
C ALA A 60 34.79 4.34 4.74
N GLN A 61 35.27 5.38 5.42
CA GLN A 61 34.68 5.84 6.68
C GLN A 61 33.27 6.39 6.46
N ILE A 62 33.05 7.21 5.42
CA ILE A 62 31.71 7.70 5.06
C ILE A 62 30.75 6.54 4.81
N SER A 63 31.21 5.52 4.07
CA SER A 63 30.38 4.34 3.78
C SER A 63 30.01 3.56 5.04
N ARG A 64 30.90 3.54 6.05
CA ARG A 64 30.64 2.92 7.34
C ARG A 64 29.66 3.73 8.16
N GLU A 65 29.88 5.03 8.28
CA GLU A 65 29.00 5.94 9.02
C GLU A 65 27.59 5.95 8.43
N ILE A 66 27.43 5.97 7.10
CA ILE A 66 26.10 5.87 6.47
C ILE A 66 25.37 4.60 6.92
N ARG A 67 26.06 3.46 7.03
CA ARG A 67 25.43 2.19 7.48
C ARG A 67 25.12 2.19 8.97
N ASP A 68 26.04 2.72 9.78
CA ASP A 68 25.87 2.80 11.22
C ASP A 68 24.67 3.73 11.54
N GLU A 69 24.57 4.89 10.89
CA GLU A 69 23.44 5.81 11.02
C GLU A 69 22.14 5.23 10.48
N LEU A 70 22.19 4.53 9.33
CA LEU A 70 21.00 3.84 8.81
C LEU A 70 20.46 2.82 9.81
N TYR A 71 21.34 2.07 10.49
CA TYR A 71 20.95 1.10 11.51
C TYR A 71 20.39 1.80 12.77
N VAL A 72 21.07 2.85 13.26
CA VAL A 72 20.64 3.61 14.45
C VAL A 72 19.28 4.29 14.24
N HIS A 73 19.02 4.78 13.04
CA HIS A 73 17.75 5.42 12.67
C HIS A 73 16.65 4.42 12.26
N GLY A 74 16.83 3.11 12.51
CA GLY A 74 15.79 2.11 12.29
C GLY A 74 15.54 1.80 10.81
N GLY A 75 16.55 1.95 9.96
CA GLY A 75 16.52 1.55 8.57
C GLY A 75 15.94 2.57 7.60
N ARG A 76 15.66 3.82 8.01
CA ARG A 76 15.28 4.90 7.09
C ARG A 76 15.91 6.22 7.51
N ILE A 77 16.60 6.87 6.57
CA ILE A 77 17.23 8.18 6.82
C ILE A 77 17.28 9.04 5.56
N ASN A 78 17.11 10.35 5.72
CA ASN A 78 17.24 11.31 4.61
C ASN A 78 18.72 11.63 4.35
N ILE A 79 19.13 11.76 3.08
CA ILE A 79 20.50 12.16 2.72
C ILE A 79 20.86 13.53 3.31
N VAL A 80 19.91 14.45 3.44
CA VAL A 80 20.14 15.78 4.06
C VAL A 80 20.47 15.65 5.55
N GLU A 81 19.83 14.72 6.25
CA GLU A 81 20.12 14.46 7.67
C GLU A 81 21.47 13.74 7.81
N LEU A 82 21.75 12.74 6.97
CA LEU A 82 23.06 12.09 6.88
C LEU A 82 24.20 13.10 6.67
N GLN A 83 23.99 14.08 5.79
CA GLN A 83 24.97 15.14 5.54
C GLN A 83 25.32 15.92 6.80
N GLN A 84 24.33 16.25 7.64
CA GLN A 84 24.52 16.99 8.88
C GLN A 84 25.21 16.16 9.95
N ILE A 85 24.88 14.87 10.05
CA ILE A 85 25.45 13.97 11.04
C ILE A 85 26.91 13.63 10.70
N ILE A 86 27.19 13.32 9.43
CA ILE A 86 28.53 12.96 8.93
C ILE A 86 29.41 14.21 8.74
N ASN A 87 28.82 15.39 8.65
CA ASN A 87 29.51 16.68 8.45
C ASN A 87 30.37 16.72 7.17
N VAL A 88 29.91 16.05 6.11
CA VAL A 88 30.58 16.01 4.78
C VAL A 88 29.65 16.63 3.74
N ASP A 89 30.21 17.16 2.64
CA ASP A 89 29.41 17.72 1.56
C ASP A 89 28.41 16.73 0.96
N TRP A 90 27.24 17.24 0.59
CA TRP A 90 26.11 16.46 0.08
C TRP A 90 26.49 15.57 -1.10
N VAL A 91 27.32 16.05 -2.02
CA VAL A 91 27.70 15.32 -3.23
C VAL A 91 28.44 14.03 -2.89
N HIS A 92 29.31 14.05 -1.87
CA HIS A 92 30.05 12.87 -1.47
C HIS A 92 29.17 11.86 -0.73
N VAL A 93 28.25 12.34 0.11
CA VAL A 93 27.30 11.49 0.84
C VAL A 93 26.31 10.84 -0.13
N GLU A 94 25.73 11.60 -1.07
CA GLU A 94 24.77 11.08 -2.05
C GLU A 94 25.41 10.01 -2.94
N ASN A 95 26.62 10.28 -3.47
CA ASN A 95 27.32 9.32 -4.31
C ASN A 95 27.60 8.01 -3.54
N LYS A 96 28.05 8.11 -2.28
CA LYS A 96 28.30 6.92 -1.45
C LYS A 96 27.02 6.19 -1.07
N ALA A 97 25.93 6.90 -0.78
CA ALA A 97 24.63 6.29 -0.54
C ALA A 97 24.10 5.57 -1.79
N SER A 98 24.29 6.14 -2.99
CA SER A 98 23.94 5.49 -4.26
C SER A 98 24.80 4.25 -4.51
N ASP A 99 26.10 4.28 -4.20
CA ASP A 99 26.98 3.12 -4.28
C ASP A 99 26.52 2.01 -3.32
N ILE A 100 26.10 2.37 -2.10
CA ILE A 100 25.55 1.43 -1.11
C ILE A 100 24.27 0.79 -1.64
N ALA A 101 23.31 1.58 -2.12
CA ALA A 101 22.05 1.07 -2.67
C ALA A 101 22.23 0.19 -3.93
N LYS A 102 23.35 0.32 -4.64
CA LYS A 102 23.69 -0.56 -5.79
C LYS A 102 24.44 -1.82 -5.38
N SER A 103 25.28 -1.72 -4.35
CA SER A 103 26.14 -2.82 -3.89
C SER A 103 25.41 -3.75 -2.93
N ASP A 104 24.58 -3.19 -2.06
CA ASP A 104 23.73 -3.92 -1.14
C ASP A 104 22.34 -4.11 -1.74
N ARG A 105 21.84 -5.35 -1.72
CA ARG A 105 20.48 -5.64 -2.17
C ARG A 105 19.43 -5.25 -1.13
N GLY A 106 19.84 -5.08 0.13
CA GLY A 106 18.96 -4.67 1.23
C GLY A 106 18.69 -3.17 1.26
N ALA A 107 19.56 -2.33 0.69
CA ALA A 107 19.41 -0.89 0.73
C ALA A 107 18.85 -0.33 -0.60
N GLN A 108 17.91 0.60 -0.50
CA GLN A 108 17.29 1.27 -1.63
C GLN A 108 17.28 2.78 -1.43
N LEU A 109 17.55 3.53 -2.49
CA LEU A 109 17.54 4.99 -2.48
C LEU A 109 16.29 5.50 -3.20
N VAL A 110 15.41 6.20 -2.48
CA VAL A 110 14.12 6.68 -2.98
C VAL A 110 13.95 8.16 -2.61
N LEU A 111 13.83 9.04 -3.61
CA LEU A 111 13.63 10.50 -3.41
C LEU A 111 14.60 11.15 -2.40
N GLY A 112 15.86 10.73 -2.37
CA GLY A 112 16.84 11.24 -1.40
C GLY A 112 16.70 10.66 0.01
N GLN A 113 16.02 9.53 0.16
CA GLN A 113 15.95 8.73 1.38
C GLN A 113 16.60 7.38 1.15
N LEU A 114 17.49 6.99 2.05
CA LEU A 114 18.08 5.66 2.09
C LEU A 114 17.21 4.79 3.01
N ILE A 115 16.73 3.67 2.48
CA ILE A 115 15.82 2.75 3.14
C ILE A 115 16.42 1.36 3.11
N ASP A 116 16.48 0.71 4.26
CA ASP A 116 16.93 -0.67 4.44
C ASP A 116 15.76 -1.65 4.39
N ASP A 117 16.06 -2.90 4.05
CA ASP A 117 15.09 -3.97 3.97
C ASP A 117 14.44 -4.25 5.32
N SER A 118 15.21 -4.11 6.41
CA SER A 118 14.67 -4.23 7.77
C SER A 118 13.53 -3.24 8.03
N TYR A 119 13.64 -1.98 7.59
CA TYR A 119 12.54 -1.01 7.69
C TYR A 119 11.32 -1.46 6.88
N LEU A 120 11.53 -1.99 5.67
CA LEU A 120 10.44 -2.48 4.81
C LEU A 120 9.75 -3.72 5.40
N GLU A 121 10.46 -4.59 6.11
CA GLU A 121 9.88 -5.72 6.83
C GLU A 121 8.99 -5.24 7.97
N HIS A 122 9.47 -4.34 8.83
CA HIS A 122 8.66 -3.76 9.91
C HIS A 122 7.45 -2.98 9.37
N LEU A 123 7.64 -2.21 8.29
CA LEU A 123 6.57 -1.54 7.58
C LEU A 123 5.51 -2.53 7.09
N ALA A 124 5.93 -3.66 6.51
CA ALA A 124 5.02 -4.69 6.03
C ALA A 124 4.24 -5.35 7.18
N GLU A 125 4.86 -5.56 8.34
CA GLU A 125 4.18 -6.06 9.54
C GLU A 125 3.12 -5.07 10.04
N GLU A 126 3.46 -3.79 10.18
CA GLU A 126 2.50 -2.75 10.57
C GLU A 126 1.33 -2.64 9.59
N VAL A 127 1.63 -2.69 8.28
CA VAL A 127 0.61 -2.67 7.23
C VAL A 127 -0.27 -3.92 7.33
N ASN A 128 0.29 -5.08 7.64
CA ASN A 128 -0.48 -6.30 7.84
C ASN A 128 -1.43 -6.17 9.05
N ASP A 129 -0.97 -5.64 10.18
CA ASP A 129 -1.81 -5.47 11.37
C ASP A 129 -2.98 -4.52 11.09
N LYS A 130 -2.70 -3.37 10.48
CA LYS A 130 -3.74 -2.43 10.03
C LYS A 130 -4.70 -3.11 9.04
N LEU A 131 -4.18 -3.94 8.14
CA LEU A 131 -4.97 -4.64 7.13
C LEU A 131 -5.89 -5.68 7.78
N GLN A 132 -5.43 -6.41 8.79
CA GLN A 132 -6.26 -7.36 9.52
C GLN A 132 -7.36 -6.67 10.34
N GLU A 133 -7.07 -5.48 10.89
CA GLU A 133 -8.05 -4.69 11.64
C GLU A 133 -9.12 -4.08 10.72
N ALA A 134 -8.71 -3.40 9.65
CA ALA A 134 -9.63 -2.71 8.74
C ALA A 134 -10.29 -3.65 7.71
N GLY A 135 -9.61 -4.75 7.35
CA GLY A 135 -9.98 -5.68 6.27
C GLY A 135 -9.66 -5.19 4.86
N LEU A 136 -9.45 -3.88 4.67
CA LEU A 136 -9.11 -3.24 3.41
C LEU A 136 -8.27 -2.00 3.65
N ILE A 137 -7.20 -1.83 2.87
CA ILE A 137 -6.30 -0.66 2.90
C ILE A 137 -6.00 -0.18 1.49
N SER A 138 -5.94 1.14 1.31
CA SER A 138 -5.52 1.75 0.06
C SER A 138 -4.05 2.16 0.08
N ILE A 139 -3.35 1.98 -1.03
CA ILE A 139 -1.95 2.42 -1.18
C ILE A 139 -1.86 3.94 -1.06
N ALA A 140 -2.85 4.69 -1.55
CA ALA A 140 -2.89 6.14 -1.43
C ALA A 140 -2.92 6.62 0.03
N GLU A 141 -3.54 5.87 0.93
CA GLU A 141 -3.52 6.15 2.37
C GLU A 141 -2.15 5.84 2.97
N LEU A 142 -1.55 4.71 2.58
CA LEU A 142 -0.19 4.34 2.98
C LEU A 142 0.86 5.36 2.53
N CYS A 143 0.73 5.90 1.32
CA CYS A 143 1.59 6.98 0.83
C CYS A 143 1.55 8.20 1.74
N LYS A 144 0.37 8.57 2.23
CA LYS A 144 0.20 9.73 3.12
C LYS A 144 0.75 9.46 4.52
N SER A 145 0.58 8.24 5.04
CA SER A 145 1.04 7.92 6.39
C SER A 145 2.55 7.73 6.46
N TYR A 146 3.17 7.17 5.41
CA TYR A 146 4.59 6.82 5.41
C TYR A 146 5.46 7.78 4.58
N ASP A 147 4.87 8.74 3.86
CA ASP A 147 5.58 9.70 3.00
C ASP A 147 6.52 8.98 2.00
N LEU A 148 5.97 7.98 1.30
CA LEU A 148 6.69 7.19 0.30
C LEU A 148 5.90 7.13 -1.02
N PRO A 149 6.58 7.04 -2.17
CA PRO A 149 5.92 6.95 -3.47
C PRO A 149 4.98 5.75 -3.58
N GLY A 150 3.82 5.93 -4.22
CA GLY A 150 2.84 4.86 -4.37
C GLY A 150 3.35 3.69 -5.19
N ASP A 151 4.07 3.95 -6.28
CA ASP A 151 4.65 2.90 -7.12
C ASP A 151 5.66 2.05 -6.32
N PHE A 152 6.49 2.72 -5.53
CA PHE A 152 7.47 2.09 -4.65
C PHE A 152 6.80 1.17 -3.61
N LEU A 153 5.80 1.70 -2.88
CA LEU A 153 5.03 0.91 -1.92
C LEU A 153 4.29 -0.26 -2.59
N THR A 154 3.73 -0.04 -3.79
CA THR A 154 3.05 -1.10 -4.54
C THR A 154 3.99 -2.25 -4.84
N GLU A 155 5.19 -1.96 -5.35
CA GLU A 155 6.19 -2.97 -5.67
C GLU A 155 6.69 -3.70 -4.42
N GLU A 156 7.10 -2.98 -3.38
CA GLU A 156 7.67 -3.59 -2.17
C GLU A 156 6.64 -4.38 -1.36
N LEU A 157 5.40 -3.88 -1.24
CA LEU A 157 4.33 -4.64 -0.59
C LEU A 157 3.96 -5.86 -1.42
N SER A 158 3.91 -5.77 -2.75
CA SER A 158 3.58 -6.92 -3.62
C SER A 158 4.56 -8.08 -3.48
N LYS A 159 5.85 -7.81 -3.25
CA LYS A 159 6.88 -8.83 -2.99
C LYS A 159 6.67 -9.56 -1.66
N ARG A 160 6.03 -8.90 -0.69
CA ARG A 160 5.81 -9.37 0.69
C ARG A 160 4.39 -9.91 0.93
N LEU A 161 3.49 -9.77 -0.05
CA LEU A 161 2.17 -10.42 -0.04
C LEU A 161 2.31 -11.95 0.06
N GLY A 162 1.50 -12.54 0.93
CA GLY A 162 1.50 -13.99 1.19
C GLY A 162 2.61 -14.48 2.11
N LYS A 163 3.57 -13.62 2.50
CA LYS A 163 4.62 -13.94 3.48
C LYS A 163 4.37 -13.20 4.80
N LEU A 164 4.60 -11.89 4.79
CA LEU A 164 4.38 -11.01 5.95
C LEU A 164 2.97 -10.44 5.92
N ILE A 165 2.50 -10.06 4.73
CA ILE A 165 1.17 -9.47 4.55
C ILE A 165 0.19 -10.54 4.12
N GLN A 166 -0.77 -10.85 4.99
CA GLN A 166 -1.85 -11.79 4.73
C GLN A 166 -3.01 -11.09 4.01
N GLY A 167 -2.76 -10.67 2.77
CA GLY A 167 -3.69 -9.95 1.92
C GLY A 167 -3.54 -10.32 0.45
N GLU A 168 -4.51 -9.88 -0.34
CA GLU A 168 -4.53 -10.00 -1.79
C GLU A 168 -4.63 -8.61 -2.41
N MET A 169 -3.95 -8.42 -3.55
CA MET A 169 -4.11 -7.26 -4.43
C MET A 169 -4.85 -7.70 -5.69
N ASP A 170 -5.73 -6.85 -6.20
CA ASP A 170 -6.39 -7.10 -7.48
C ASP A 170 -5.41 -6.89 -8.63
N GLN A 171 -5.52 -7.71 -9.67
CA GLN A 171 -4.75 -7.57 -10.91
C GLN A 171 -5.09 -6.28 -11.66
N TYR A 172 -6.34 -5.82 -11.55
CA TYR A 172 -6.81 -4.61 -12.24
C TYR A 172 -6.71 -3.35 -11.39
N ASN A 173 -6.71 -3.50 -10.06
CA ASN A 173 -6.58 -2.39 -9.12
C ASN A 173 -5.53 -2.70 -8.06
N ARG A 174 -4.26 -2.46 -8.41
CA ARG A 174 -3.13 -2.61 -7.49
C ARG A 174 -3.13 -1.57 -6.37
N GLY A 175 -4.00 -0.56 -6.41
CA GLY A 175 -4.06 0.51 -5.41
C GLY A 175 -4.74 0.11 -4.10
N VAL A 176 -5.22 -1.13 -3.97
CA VAL A 176 -5.96 -1.60 -2.79
C VAL A 176 -5.51 -3.01 -2.41
N ILE A 177 -5.32 -3.23 -1.11
CA ILE A 177 -5.04 -4.54 -0.50
C ILE A 177 -6.25 -4.92 0.35
N PHE A 178 -6.72 -6.16 0.22
CA PHE A 178 -7.84 -6.68 0.99
C PHE A 178 -7.55 -8.05 1.57
N THR A 179 -8.22 -8.40 2.66
CA THR A 179 -8.11 -9.75 3.23
C THR A 179 -9.15 -10.70 2.61
N PRO A 180 -8.84 -12.01 2.51
CA PRO A 180 -9.83 -13.00 2.08
C PRO A 180 -11.08 -13.02 2.99
N ALA A 181 -10.89 -12.77 4.29
CA ALA A 181 -11.97 -12.65 5.26
C ALA A 181 -12.89 -11.46 4.96
N PHE A 182 -12.32 -10.30 4.57
CA PHE A 182 -13.08 -9.14 4.14
C PHE A 182 -13.91 -9.47 2.90
N VAL A 183 -13.32 -10.09 1.88
CA VAL A 183 -14.04 -10.49 0.66
C VAL A 183 -15.18 -11.47 0.96
N ALA A 184 -14.93 -12.48 1.79
CA ALA A 184 -15.95 -13.46 2.19
C ALA A 184 -17.11 -12.79 2.96
N ARG A 185 -16.81 -11.88 3.88
CA ARG A 185 -17.81 -11.09 4.61
C ARG A 185 -18.60 -10.19 3.67
N HIS A 186 -17.93 -9.55 2.72
CA HIS A 186 -18.55 -8.69 1.72
C HIS A 186 -19.52 -9.50 0.85
N LYS A 187 -19.08 -10.65 0.33
CA LYS A 187 -19.90 -11.59 -0.44
C LYS A 187 -21.11 -12.10 0.34
N ALA A 188 -20.93 -12.42 1.64
CA ALA A 188 -22.03 -12.84 2.49
C ALA A 188 -23.06 -11.72 2.71
N ARG A 189 -22.62 -10.46 2.90
CA ARG A 189 -23.49 -9.28 3.02
C ARG A 189 -24.29 -9.03 1.74
N ILE A 190 -23.62 -9.04 0.58
CA ILE A 190 -24.26 -8.89 -0.73
C ILE A 190 -25.32 -9.98 -0.91
N ARG A 191 -24.93 -11.25 -0.71
CA ARG A 191 -25.86 -12.36 -0.81
C ARG A 191 -27.08 -12.19 0.10
N GLY A 192 -26.87 -11.80 1.36
CA GLY A 192 -27.96 -11.58 2.32
C GLY A 192 -28.91 -10.48 1.89
N LEU A 193 -28.36 -9.33 1.48
CA LEU A 193 -29.13 -8.17 1.04
C LEU A 193 -29.98 -8.50 -0.19
N PHE A 194 -29.34 -8.96 -1.27
CA PHE A 194 -30.03 -9.21 -2.54
C PHE A 194 -30.98 -10.42 -2.49
N SER A 195 -30.79 -11.35 -1.54
CA SER A 195 -31.78 -12.43 -1.30
C SER A 195 -33.09 -11.91 -0.67
N ALA A 196 -33.05 -10.77 0.02
CA ALA A 196 -34.21 -10.19 0.69
C ALA A 196 -34.99 -9.20 -0.21
N ILE A 197 -34.38 -8.77 -1.31
CA ILE A 197 -35.02 -7.84 -2.25
C ILE A 197 -36.14 -8.57 -3.00
N THR A 198 -37.34 -8.01 -2.93
CA THR A 198 -38.56 -8.55 -3.58
C THR A 198 -39.10 -7.65 -4.68
N ARG A 199 -38.47 -6.50 -4.92
CA ARG A 199 -38.85 -5.49 -5.92
C ARG A 199 -37.63 -5.05 -6.72
N PRO A 200 -37.78 -4.63 -7.99
CA PRO A 200 -36.69 -4.04 -8.77
C PRO A 200 -36.06 -2.93 -7.96
N THR A 201 -34.75 -3.01 -7.73
CA THR A 201 -34.06 -2.06 -6.88
C THR A 201 -32.77 -1.57 -7.53
N PRO A 202 -32.52 -0.25 -7.62
CA PRO A 202 -31.30 0.29 -8.19
C PRO A 202 -30.09 -0.06 -7.32
N ILE A 203 -29.03 -0.57 -7.95
CA ILE A 203 -27.82 -1.01 -7.24
C ILE A 203 -27.08 0.19 -6.62
N SER A 204 -27.10 1.35 -7.29
CA SER A 204 -26.50 2.60 -6.79
C SER A 204 -27.04 3.01 -5.42
N THR A 205 -28.34 2.85 -5.18
CA THR A 205 -28.95 3.12 -3.86
C THR A 205 -28.41 2.20 -2.76
N MET A 206 -28.10 0.95 -3.11
CA MET A 206 -27.56 -0.03 -2.17
C MET A 206 -26.08 0.19 -1.89
N ILE A 207 -25.32 0.66 -2.88
CA ILE A 207 -23.91 1.06 -2.71
C ILE A 207 -23.82 2.15 -1.63
N GLY A 208 -24.58 3.23 -1.78
CA GLY A 208 -24.58 4.34 -0.83
C GLY A 208 -25.11 3.96 0.54
N ALA A 209 -26.21 3.18 0.60
CA ALA A 209 -26.85 2.82 1.87
C ALA A 209 -26.00 1.87 2.75
N PHE A 210 -25.23 0.97 2.13
CA PHE A 210 -24.49 -0.08 2.85
C PHE A 210 -22.96 0.05 2.77
N GLY A 211 -22.46 1.10 2.11
CA GLY A 211 -21.03 1.38 1.97
C GLY A 211 -20.28 0.29 1.21
N PHE A 212 -20.89 -0.27 0.16
CA PHE A 212 -20.22 -1.28 -0.65
C PHE A 212 -19.19 -0.63 -1.59
N GLN A 213 -18.11 -1.36 -1.90
CA GLN A 213 -17.21 -0.93 -2.96
C GLN A 213 -17.82 -1.33 -4.30
N GLU A 214 -18.06 -0.33 -5.15
CA GLU A 214 -18.80 -0.49 -6.41
C GLU A 214 -18.22 -1.60 -7.30
N HIS A 215 -16.89 -1.60 -7.51
CA HIS A 215 -16.24 -2.58 -8.36
C HIS A 215 -16.40 -4.02 -7.84
N LEU A 216 -16.21 -4.22 -6.53
CA LEU A 216 -16.34 -5.53 -5.88
C LEU A 216 -17.81 -5.98 -5.83
N LEU A 217 -18.75 -5.05 -5.66
CA LEU A 217 -20.17 -5.35 -5.62
C LEU A 217 -20.65 -5.94 -6.95
N TYR A 218 -20.34 -5.28 -8.07
CA TYR A 218 -20.80 -5.73 -9.38
C TYR A 218 -20.24 -7.10 -9.74
N SER A 219 -18.95 -7.33 -9.51
CA SER A 219 -18.32 -8.63 -9.81
C SER A 219 -18.91 -9.77 -8.98
N VAL A 220 -19.07 -9.56 -7.67
CA VAL A 220 -19.64 -10.55 -6.76
C VAL A 220 -21.13 -10.78 -7.03
N LEU A 221 -21.89 -9.73 -7.33
CA LEU A 221 -23.32 -9.86 -7.62
C LEU A 221 -23.55 -10.65 -8.91
N GLU A 222 -22.78 -10.36 -9.96
CA GLU A 222 -22.82 -11.08 -11.23
C GLU A 222 -22.44 -12.56 -11.05
N GLU A 223 -21.38 -12.85 -10.28
CA GLU A 223 -20.98 -14.22 -9.92
C GLU A 223 -22.12 -14.97 -9.19
N LEU A 224 -22.79 -14.31 -8.24
CA LEU A 224 -23.89 -14.90 -7.47
C LEU A 224 -25.16 -15.15 -8.29
N VAL A 225 -25.41 -14.33 -9.31
CA VAL A 225 -26.51 -14.52 -10.26
C VAL A 225 -26.19 -15.65 -11.25
N ILE A 226 -25.00 -15.65 -11.84
CA ILE A 226 -24.55 -16.69 -12.78
C ILE A 226 -24.51 -18.06 -12.12
N SER A 227 -24.03 -18.14 -10.87
CA SER A 227 -24.03 -19.39 -10.09
C SER A 227 -25.43 -19.85 -9.66
N GLY A 228 -26.48 -19.06 -9.92
CA GLY A 228 -27.86 -19.35 -9.51
C GLY A 228 -28.10 -19.23 -8.00
N ARG A 229 -27.13 -18.72 -7.23
CA ARG A 229 -27.29 -18.54 -5.78
C ARG A 229 -28.27 -17.43 -5.45
N LEU A 230 -28.30 -16.38 -6.27
CA LEU A 230 -29.31 -15.32 -6.27
C LEU A 230 -30.28 -15.53 -7.43
N LYS A 231 -31.57 -15.58 -7.10
CA LYS A 231 -32.64 -15.76 -8.09
C LYS A 231 -33.14 -14.39 -8.56
N GLY A 232 -32.52 -13.88 -9.60
CA GLY A 232 -32.87 -12.62 -10.23
C GLY A 232 -31.91 -12.28 -11.36
N SER A 233 -32.14 -11.16 -12.03
CA SER A 233 -31.30 -10.64 -13.11
C SER A 233 -30.85 -9.21 -12.80
N VAL A 234 -29.66 -8.85 -13.29
CA VAL A 234 -29.18 -7.47 -13.27
C VAL A 234 -29.40 -6.87 -14.65
N VAL A 235 -30.15 -5.77 -14.72
CA VAL A 235 -30.47 -5.06 -15.96
C VAL A 235 -29.84 -3.67 -15.91
N GLY A 236 -29.30 -3.18 -17.02
CA GLY A 236 -28.65 -1.86 -17.09
C GLY A 236 -27.11 -1.86 -17.00
N GLY A 237 -26.48 -3.04 -17.07
CA GLY A 237 -25.01 -3.18 -17.11
C GLY A 237 -24.31 -2.86 -15.78
N ARG A 238 -22.99 -2.65 -15.82
CA ARG A 238 -22.15 -2.22 -14.66
C ARG A 238 -22.07 -0.68 -14.57
N GLN A 239 -23.21 -0.01 -14.61
CA GLN A 239 -23.29 1.46 -14.57
C GLN A 239 -24.34 1.92 -13.55
N ASP A 240 -24.43 3.23 -13.32
CA ASP A 240 -25.33 3.88 -12.36
C ASP A 240 -26.83 3.56 -12.57
N LYS A 241 -27.20 3.09 -13.78
CA LYS A 241 -28.56 2.63 -14.12
C LYS A 241 -28.81 1.16 -13.84
N ALA A 242 -27.90 0.46 -13.18
CA ALA A 242 -28.05 -0.96 -12.91
C ALA A 242 -29.16 -1.22 -11.89
N VAL A 243 -30.10 -2.08 -12.25
CA VAL A 243 -31.25 -2.47 -11.43
C VAL A 243 -31.23 -3.98 -11.26
N TYR A 244 -31.31 -4.43 -10.00
CA TYR A 244 -31.52 -5.84 -9.70
C TYR A 244 -33.02 -6.15 -9.71
N ILE A 245 -33.41 -7.15 -10.50
CA ILE A 245 -34.79 -7.63 -10.64
C ILE A 245 -34.87 -9.04 -10.05
N PRO A 246 -35.52 -9.23 -8.88
CA PRO A 246 -35.70 -10.56 -8.30
C PRO A 246 -36.66 -11.44 -9.13
N ASP A 247 -36.40 -12.75 -9.18
CA ASP A 247 -37.26 -13.71 -9.88
C ASP A 247 -38.68 -13.74 -9.32
N ILE A 248 -38.84 -13.57 -8.00
CA ILE A 248 -40.15 -13.57 -7.33
C ILE A 248 -41.03 -12.45 -7.89
N TYR A 249 -40.42 -11.28 -8.15
CA TYR A 249 -41.12 -10.16 -8.78
C TYR A 249 -41.57 -10.52 -10.19
N ALA A 250 -40.67 -11.01 -11.03
CA ALA A 250 -40.97 -11.36 -12.41
C ALA A 250 -42.06 -12.45 -12.51
N ARG A 251 -42.01 -13.46 -11.62
CA ARG A 251 -43.03 -14.50 -11.52
C ARG A 251 -44.38 -13.95 -11.12
N THR A 252 -44.43 -13.11 -10.07
CA THR A 252 -45.67 -12.52 -9.57
C THR A 252 -46.32 -11.62 -10.63
N GLN A 253 -45.50 -10.83 -11.34
CA GLN A 253 -45.95 -9.99 -12.44
C GLN A 253 -46.55 -10.84 -13.58
N ASN A 254 -45.85 -11.89 -14.00
CA ASN A 254 -46.35 -12.78 -15.06
C ASN A 254 -47.65 -13.48 -14.65
N SER A 255 -47.72 -14.05 -13.43
CA SER A 255 -48.93 -14.70 -12.95
C SER A 255 -50.12 -13.74 -12.84
N TRP A 256 -49.88 -12.49 -12.46
CA TRP A 256 -50.90 -11.45 -12.43
C TRP A 256 -51.40 -11.09 -13.83
N VAL A 257 -50.49 -10.90 -14.80
CA VAL A 257 -50.84 -10.63 -16.20
C VAL A 257 -51.64 -11.79 -16.81
N ASP A 258 -51.20 -13.03 -16.56
CA ASP A 258 -51.90 -14.24 -17.04
C ASP A 258 -53.31 -14.34 -16.43
N SER A 259 -53.45 -14.07 -15.13
CA SER A 259 -54.75 -14.08 -14.45
C SER A 259 -55.68 -12.97 -14.96
N PHE A 260 -55.15 -11.77 -15.19
CA PHE A 260 -55.91 -10.64 -15.72
C PHE A 260 -56.40 -10.91 -17.14
N LEU A 261 -55.53 -11.44 -18.01
CA LEU A 261 -55.90 -11.80 -19.38
C LEU A 261 -56.96 -12.90 -19.41
N GLN A 262 -56.84 -13.92 -18.54
CA GLN A 262 -57.84 -14.99 -18.43
C GLN A 262 -59.19 -14.47 -17.95
N GLN A 263 -59.23 -13.50 -17.03
CA GLN A 263 -60.48 -12.96 -16.49
C GLN A 263 -61.15 -11.95 -17.42
N ASN A 264 -60.38 -11.08 -18.06
CA ASN A 264 -60.93 -9.94 -18.80
C ASN A 264 -60.92 -10.12 -20.33
N GLY A 265 -60.13 -11.06 -20.87
CA GLY A 265 -60.03 -11.32 -22.31
C GLY A 265 -59.26 -10.25 -23.10
N TYR A 266 -58.66 -9.27 -22.43
CA TYR A 266 -57.80 -8.25 -23.03
C TYR A 266 -56.68 -7.84 -22.07
N LEU A 267 -55.65 -7.18 -22.62
CA LEU A 267 -54.62 -6.46 -21.85
C LEU A 267 -54.84 -4.96 -22.05
N GLY A 268 -55.04 -4.21 -20.97
CA GLY A 268 -55.17 -2.76 -20.99
C GLY A 268 -53.87 -2.04 -21.37
N PRO A 269 -53.88 -0.71 -21.52
CA PRO A 269 -52.67 0.08 -21.75
C PRO A 269 -51.70 -0.04 -20.56
N VAL A 270 -50.39 -0.01 -20.83
CA VAL A 270 -49.32 -0.20 -19.82
C VAL A 270 -49.46 0.73 -18.60
N SER A 271 -50.02 1.92 -18.80
CA SER A 271 -50.32 2.88 -17.73
C SER A 271 -51.32 2.35 -16.69
N SER A 272 -52.29 1.53 -17.08
CA SER A 272 -53.25 0.89 -16.16
C SER A 272 -52.63 -0.27 -15.36
N PHE A 273 -51.60 -0.93 -15.91
CA PHE A 273 -50.84 -1.98 -15.23
C PHE A 273 -49.95 -1.46 -14.09
N ILE A 274 -49.52 -0.20 -14.19
CA ILE A 274 -48.68 0.46 -13.19
C ILE A 274 -49.50 0.96 -11.98
N SER A 275 -50.81 1.26 -12.16
CA SER A 275 -51.67 1.77 -11.09
C SER A 275 -52.36 0.70 -10.25
N GLU A 276 -52.70 -0.45 -10.83
CA GLU A 276 -53.44 -1.52 -10.13
C GLU A 276 -52.54 -2.56 -9.45
N SER A 277 -51.31 -2.73 -9.94
CA SER A 277 -50.33 -3.52 -9.22
C SER A 277 -49.79 -2.67 -8.06
N SER A 278 -50.01 -3.09 -6.81
CA SER A 278 -49.39 -2.47 -5.61
C SER A 278 -47.85 -2.67 -5.55
N VAL A 279 -47.26 -2.83 -6.73
CA VAL A 279 -45.91 -3.27 -7.02
C VAL A 279 -45.26 -2.08 -7.72
N ALA A 280 -44.64 -1.22 -6.93
CA ALA A 280 -43.96 -0.03 -7.43
C ALA A 280 -42.91 -0.42 -8.50
N VAL A 281 -43.22 -0.13 -9.77
CA VAL A 281 -42.29 -0.24 -10.89
C VAL A 281 -41.42 1.02 -10.86
N ILE A 282 -40.11 0.86 -10.67
CA ILE A 282 -39.16 2.00 -10.57
C ILE A 282 -38.85 2.62 -11.95
N SER A 283 -39.20 1.98 -13.07
CA SER A 283 -39.16 2.62 -14.40
C SER A 283 -40.02 1.88 -15.44
N PRO A 284 -40.78 2.58 -16.31
CA PRO A 284 -41.51 1.99 -17.43
C PRO A 284 -40.65 1.14 -18.37
N ASP A 285 -39.36 1.45 -18.47
CA ASP A 285 -38.40 0.77 -19.34
C ASP A 285 -38.00 -0.65 -18.86
N LEU A 286 -38.31 -0.99 -17.61
CA LEU A 286 -38.09 -2.34 -17.04
C LEU A 286 -39.24 -3.31 -17.34
N PHE A 287 -40.34 -2.81 -17.90
CA PHE A 287 -41.42 -3.66 -18.39
C PHE A 287 -40.94 -4.29 -19.71
N ASN A 288 -40.59 -5.57 -19.68
CA ASN A 288 -40.13 -6.29 -20.88
C ASN A 288 -41.34 -6.58 -21.80
N VAL A 289 -41.81 -5.54 -22.49
CA VAL A 289 -42.93 -5.57 -23.45
C VAL A 289 -42.70 -6.61 -24.56
N THR A 290 -41.44 -6.94 -24.85
CA THR A 290 -41.02 -7.86 -25.91
C THR A 290 -41.52 -9.29 -25.70
N ASN A 291 -41.55 -9.79 -24.46
CA ASN A 291 -42.07 -11.13 -24.17
C ASN A 291 -43.59 -11.23 -24.31
N VAL A 292 -44.31 -10.12 -24.09
CA VAL A 292 -45.77 -10.06 -24.20
C VAL A 292 -46.20 -9.94 -25.68
N VAL A 293 -45.51 -9.10 -26.46
CA VAL A 293 -45.81 -8.92 -27.90
C VAL A 293 -45.54 -10.19 -28.71
N THR A 294 -44.55 -11.00 -28.32
CA THR A 294 -44.23 -12.25 -29.03
C THR A 294 -45.29 -13.34 -28.79
N ARG A 295 -45.94 -13.36 -27.61
CA ARG A 295 -47.03 -14.31 -27.31
C ARG A 295 -48.37 -13.92 -27.92
N LEU A 296 -48.64 -12.63 -28.10
CA LEU A 296 -49.85 -12.14 -28.78
C LEU A 296 -49.85 -12.40 -30.30
N ARG A 297 -48.70 -12.67 -30.92
CA ARG A 297 -48.62 -13.05 -32.35
C ARG A 297 -48.79 -14.56 -32.60
N ALA A 298 -48.85 -15.37 -31.54
CA ALA A 298 -48.96 -16.83 -31.61
C ALA A 298 -50.34 -17.36 -31.18
N ALA A 299 -51.29 -16.48 -30.91
CA ALA A 299 -52.68 -16.80 -30.58
C ALA A 299 -53.63 -16.34 -31.69
#